data_AF-A0A445G362-F1
#
_entry.id   AF-A0A445G362-F1
#
_cell.length_a   1.000
_cell.length_b   1.000
_cell.length_c   1.000
_cell.angle_alpha   90.00
_cell.angle_beta   90.00
_cell.angle_gamma   90.00
#
_symmetry.space_group_name_H-M   'P 1'
#
loop_
_entity.id
_entity.type
_entity.pdbx_description
1 polymer ?
#
loop_
_entity_poly.entity_id
_entity_poly.type
_entity_poly.pdbx_seq_one_letter_code
_entity_poly.pdbx_strand_id
1 'polypeptide(L)'
;MASVSFAVGLLPYASVRFPVLSNANSLKLSSSASISTPILQQKLCSLLSPLPLSPRPRPLAIVSAKGYKMKTHKASAKRFRVTGRGKIVRRRAGKQHLLVKKNTKRKSRLSKMHAVSRSDYDNVIGALPYLKVNRNAT
;
A
#
# COMPACT_ATOMS: atom_id res chain seq x y z
N MET A 1 45.57 38.28 21.60
CA MET A 1 46.34 37.35 20.75
C MET A 1 46.62 36.09 21.55
N ALA A 2 45.99 34.98 21.19
CA ALA A 2 46.38 33.63 21.61
C ALA A 2 45.64 32.65 20.67
N SER A 3 46.26 32.33 19.54
CA SER A 3 45.79 31.27 18.63
C SER A 3 46.07 29.93 19.27
N VAL A 4 45.03 29.15 19.54
CA VAL A 4 45.16 27.74 19.92
C VAL A 4 44.84 26.92 18.67
N SER A 5 45.90 26.53 17.97
CA SER A 5 45.87 25.60 16.85
C SER A 5 45.75 24.17 17.40
N PHE A 6 44.61 23.51 17.18
CA PHE A 6 44.48 22.07 17.42
C PHE A 6 44.44 21.32 16.09
N ALA A 7 45.36 20.37 15.98
CA ALA A 7 45.67 19.60 14.79
C ALA A 7 44.47 18.79 14.26
N VAL A 8 44.36 18.77 12.93
CA VAL A 8 43.38 18.01 12.15
C VAL A 8 43.81 16.54 12.14
N GLY A 9 43.20 15.73 13.00
CA GLY A 9 43.34 14.27 12.98
C GLY A 9 42.41 13.65 11.94
N LEU A 10 42.97 13.31 10.77
CA LEU A 10 42.36 12.46 9.76
C LEU A 10 42.15 11.04 10.33
N LEU A 11 40.89 10.65 10.57
CA LEU A 11 40.53 9.25 10.79
C LEU A 11 40.05 8.64 9.46
N PRO A 12 40.53 7.45 9.07
CA PRO A 12 40.24 6.87 7.77
C PRO A 12 38.78 6.41 7.67
N TYR A 13 38.14 6.83 6.57
CA TYR A 13 36.86 6.33 6.10
C TYR A 13 36.88 4.80 5.97
N ALA A 14 36.26 4.10 6.91
CA ALA A 14 35.94 2.68 6.75
C ALA A 14 34.72 2.53 5.84
N SER A 15 34.95 2.35 4.53
CA SER A 15 33.92 2.04 3.55
C SER A 15 33.55 0.56 3.63
N VAL A 16 32.46 0.23 4.31
CA VAL A 16 31.89 -1.13 4.30
C VAL A 16 31.21 -1.36 2.94
N ARG A 17 31.83 -2.19 2.09
CA ARG A 17 31.24 -2.68 0.83
C ARG A 17 30.28 -3.82 1.16
N PHE A 18 28.98 -3.62 0.91
CA PHE A 18 27.99 -4.70 0.95
C PHE A 18 28.06 -5.53 -0.34
N PRO A 19 28.08 -6.88 -0.28
CA PRO A 19 28.00 -7.72 -1.47
C PRO A 19 26.59 -7.66 -2.10
N VAL A 20 26.56 -7.48 -3.42
CA VAL A 20 25.36 -7.61 -4.26
C VAL A 20 25.04 -9.08 -4.42
N LEU A 21 23.98 -9.55 -3.76
CA LEU A 21 23.42 -10.88 -3.99
C LEU A 21 22.48 -10.82 -5.19
N SER A 22 23.04 -11.12 -6.37
CA SER A 22 22.25 -11.53 -7.54
C SER A 22 21.79 -12.97 -7.33
N ASN A 23 20.53 -13.17 -6.94
CA ASN A 23 19.95 -14.51 -6.91
C ASN A 23 18.99 -14.68 -8.09
N ALA A 24 19.54 -15.17 -9.19
CA ALA A 24 18.77 -15.81 -10.25
C ALA A 24 19.09 -17.30 -10.18
N ASN A 25 18.19 -18.08 -9.60
CA ASN A 25 18.17 -19.53 -9.75
C ASN A 25 16.71 -19.99 -9.79
N SER A 26 16.18 -20.15 -10.99
CA SER A 26 14.92 -20.84 -11.25
C SER A 26 15.16 -22.35 -11.07
N LEU A 27 14.80 -22.89 -9.92
CA LEU A 27 14.77 -24.34 -9.74
C LEU A 27 13.53 -24.88 -10.45
N LYS A 28 13.71 -25.29 -11.71
CA LYS A 28 12.82 -26.20 -12.42
C LYS A 28 12.95 -27.58 -11.76
N LEU A 29 12.04 -27.92 -10.86
CA LEU A 29 11.89 -29.30 -10.39
C LEU A 29 11.05 -30.08 -11.41
N SER A 30 11.75 -30.68 -12.37
CA SER A 30 11.24 -31.72 -13.24
C SER A 30 12.13 -32.95 -13.08
N SER A 31 11.74 -33.87 -12.21
CA SER A 31 12.12 -35.28 -12.32
C SER A 31 11.33 -36.13 -11.34
N SER A 32 10.42 -36.90 -11.93
CA SER A 32 9.87 -38.18 -11.52
C SER A 32 10.81 -39.08 -10.70
N ALA A 33 10.32 -39.60 -9.59
CA ALA A 33 10.76 -40.90 -9.08
C ALA A 33 9.58 -41.58 -8.39
N SER A 34 9.05 -42.60 -9.06
CA SER A 34 8.05 -43.54 -8.60
C SER A 34 8.65 -44.41 -7.49
N ILE A 35 8.01 -44.44 -6.32
CA ILE A 35 8.21 -45.54 -5.36
C ILE A 35 6.82 -46.10 -5.05
N SER A 36 6.59 -47.26 -5.64
CA SER A 36 5.47 -48.16 -5.46
C SER A 36 5.48 -48.77 -4.04
N THR A 37 4.31 -48.81 -3.38
CA THR A 37 3.90 -49.95 -2.53
C THR A 37 2.37 -49.93 -2.33
N PRO A 38 1.73 -51.08 -2.05
CA PRO A 38 0.34 -51.34 -2.46
C PRO A 38 -0.69 -51.40 -1.32
N ILE A 39 -1.96 -51.22 -1.73
CA ILE A 39 -3.18 -51.89 -1.22
C ILE A 39 -3.57 -51.63 0.25
N LEU A 40 -4.58 -50.75 0.39
CA LEU A 40 -5.81 -51.08 1.13
C LEU A 40 -6.97 -50.28 0.53
N GLN A 41 -7.75 -50.91 -0.34
CA GLN A 41 -9.16 -50.50 -0.54
C GLN A 41 -9.87 -50.81 0.80
N GLN A 42 -10.83 -50.03 1.28
CA GLN A 42 -12.16 -49.90 0.72
C GLN A 42 -12.93 -48.82 1.50
N LYS A 43 -13.63 -47.91 0.81
CA LYS A 43 -15.09 -47.75 0.96
C LYS A 43 -15.59 -46.63 0.05
N LEU A 44 -16.25 -47.05 -1.03
CA LEU A 44 -17.27 -46.23 -1.67
C LEU A 44 -18.54 -46.35 -0.82
N CYS A 45 -18.98 -45.24 -0.21
CA CYS A 45 -20.36 -45.05 0.18
C CYS A 45 -20.85 -43.74 -0.43
N SER A 46 -21.57 -43.89 -1.52
CA SER A 46 -22.41 -42.90 -2.17
C SER A 46 -23.71 -42.67 -1.38
N LEU A 47 -24.23 -41.43 -1.48
CA LEU A 47 -25.62 -40.98 -1.27
C LEU A 47 -26.02 -40.42 0.12
N LEU A 48 -25.84 -39.11 0.33
CA LEU A 48 -26.95 -38.17 0.61
C LEU A 48 -26.48 -36.71 0.39
N SER A 49 -27.18 -36.00 -0.48
CA SER A 49 -26.90 -34.63 -0.94
C SER A 49 -27.18 -33.53 0.10
N PRO A 50 -26.33 -32.49 0.20
CA PRO A 50 -26.78 -31.14 0.46
C PRO A 50 -26.57 -30.27 -0.78
N LEU A 51 -27.68 -29.71 -1.28
CA LEU A 51 -27.73 -28.69 -2.33
C LEU A 51 -26.71 -27.56 -2.06
N PRO A 52 -25.78 -27.24 -2.97
CA PRO A 52 -25.11 -25.95 -2.89
C PRO A 52 -26.11 -24.90 -3.37
N LEU A 53 -26.67 -24.15 -2.42
CA LEU A 53 -27.22 -22.82 -2.69
C LEU A 53 -26.09 -21.98 -3.31
N SER A 54 -25.98 -22.05 -4.63
CA SER A 54 -25.07 -21.21 -5.39
C SER A 54 -25.43 -19.76 -5.05
N PRO A 55 -24.49 -18.95 -4.54
CA PRO A 55 -24.70 -17.52 -4.44
C PRO A 55 -24.84 -17.01 -5.88
N ARG A 56 -26.10 -16.88 -6.34
CA ARG A 56 -26.42 -16.21 -7.60
C ARG A 56 -25.63 -14.90 -7.58
N PRO A 57 -24.70 -14.65 -8.52
CA PRO A 57 -24.08 -13.34 -8.62
C PRO A 57 -25.23 -12.38 -8.88
N ARG A 58 -25.55 -11.53 -7.89
CA ARG A 58 -26.53 -10.48 -8.08
C ARG A 58 -26.06 -9.70 -9.31
N PRO A 59 -26.84 -9.60 -10.40
CA PRO A 59 -26.44 -8.75 -11.49
C PRO A 59 -26.26 -7.37 -10.86
N LEU A 60 -25.06 -6.79 -11.01
CA LEU A 60 -24.80 -5.40 -10.67
C LEU A 60 -25.52 -4.54 -11.71
N ALA A 61 -26.84 -4.71 -11.83
CA ALA A 61 -27.71 -3.91 -12.65
C ALA A 61 -27.79 -2.55 -11.97
N ILE A 62 -26.83 -1.68 -12.31
CA ILE A 62 -26.89 -0.27 -11.99
C ILE A 62 -28.04 0.28 -12.84
N VAL A 63 -29.24 0.33 -12.26
CA VAL A 63 -30.40 0.99 -12.88
C VAL A 63 -30.05 2.47 -13.01
N SER A 64 -29.56 2.87 -14.18
CA SER A 64 -29.21 4.24 -14.51
C SER A 64 -30.43 4.89 -15.17
N ALA A 65 -31.27 5.57 -14.39
CA ALA A 65 -32.21 6.53 -14.95
C ALA A 65 -31.42 7.70 -15.57
N LYS A 66 -31.65 7.95 -16.88
CA LYS A 66 -31.10 9.02 -17.74
C LYS A 66 -29.63 9.42 -17.49
N GLY A 67 -28.73 8.92 -18.35
CA GLY A 67 -27.35 9.39 -18.53
C GLY A 67 -26.42 9.09 -17.34
N TYR A 68 -25.68 7.97 -17.40
CA TYR A 68 -24.68 7.64 -16.38
C TYR A 68 -23.58 8.71 -16.34
N LYS A 69 -23.54 9.48 -15.26
CA LYS A 69 -22.41 10.37 -14.92
C LYS A 69 -21.55 9.70 -13.86
N MET A 70 -20.23 9.86 -13.97
CA MET A 70 -19.28 9.34 -12.99
C MET A 70 -19.63 9.85 -11.59
N LYS A 71 -19.60 8.98 -10.58
CA LYS A 71 -19.87 9.37 -9.19
C LYS A 71 -18.56 9.60 -8.44
N THR A 72 -18.51 10.66 -7.66
CA THR A 72 -17.38 10.90 -6.75
C THR A 72 -17.43 9.94 -5.57
N HIS A 73 -16.31 9.28 -5.25
CA HIS A 73 -16.20 8.50 -4.03
C HIS A 73 -16.17 9.41 -2.80
N LYS A 74 -17.31 9.53 -2.11
CA LYS A 74 -17.51 10.50 -1.03
C LYS A 74 -16.56 10.30 0.16
N ALA A 75 -16.19 9.06 0.49
CA ALA A 75 -15.25 8.80 1.57
C ALA A 75 -13.83 9.33 1.25
N SER A 76 -13.39 9.25 -0.02
CA SER A 76 -12.14 9.85 -0.46
C SER A 76 -12.22 11.38 -0.45
N ALA A 77 -13.35 11.95 -0.90
CA ALA A 77 -13.54 13.40 -0.96
C ALA A 77 -13.49 14.06 0.43
N LYS A 78 -13.92 13.36 1.50
CA LYS A 78 -13.80 13.83 2.88
C LYS A 78 -12.35 13.85 3.41
N ARG A 79 -11.45 13.07 2.80
CA ARG A 79 -10.07 12.85 3.29
C ARG A 79 -9.02 13.68 2.55
N PHE A 80 -9.20 13.87 1.25
CA PHE A 80 -8.25 14.56 0.37
C PHE A 80 -8.80 15.89 -0.10
N ARG A 81 -7.92 16.90 -0.17
CA ARG A 81 -8.26 18.21 -0.76
C ARG A 81 -7.11 18.72 -1.61
N VAL A 82 -7.42 19.67 -2.48
CA VAL A 82 -6.44 20.31 -3.35
C VAL A 82 -6.11 21.71 -2.86
N THR A 83 -4.84 22.09 -2.95
CA THR A 83 -4.37 23.48 -2.74
C THR A 83 -4.64 24.34 -3.97
N GLY A 84 -4.60 25.67 -3.87
CA GLY A 84 -4.82 26.54 -5.03
C GLY A 84 -3.87 26.26 -6.22
N ARG A 85 -2.64 25.79 -5.95
CA ARG A 85 -1.66 25.38 -6.96
C ARG A 85 -1.96 24.02 -7.63
N GLY A 86 -2.90 23.24 -7.11
CA GLY A 86 -3.26 21.92 -7.67
C GLY A 86 -2.64 20.71 -6.98
N LYS A 87 -1.93 20.87 -5.84
CA LYS A 87 -1.35 19.74 -5.08
C LYS A 87 -2.38 19.06 -4.18
N ILE A 88 -2.35 17.74 -4.10
CA ILE A 88 -3.22 16.95 -3.21
C ILE A 88 -2.60 16.86 -1.82
N VAL A 89 -3.38 17.24 -0.81
CA VAL A 89 -2.98 17.20 0.61
C VAL A 89 -3.94 16.38 1.47
N ARG A 90 -3.40 15.78 2.52
CA ARG A 90 -4.12 14.98 3.53
C ARG A 90 -3.64 15.31 4.95
N ARG A 91 -4.42 14.89 5.95
CA ARG A 91 -3.97 14.87 7.35
C ARG A 91 -3.02 13.68 7.60
N ARG A 92 -2.15 13.80 8.60
CA ARG A 92 -1.37 12.65 9.09
C ARG A 92 -2.20 11.87 10.13
N ALA A 93 -2.03 10.55 10.15
CA ALA A 93 -2.75 9.67 11.07
C ALA A 93 -2.13 9.65 12.49
N GLY A 94 -2.90 9.20 13.48
CA GLY A 94 -2.37 8.89 14.82
C GLY A 94 -2.44 10.01 15.87
N LYS A 95 -3.27 11.05 15.67
CA LYS A 95 -3.46 12.16 16.64
C LYS A 95 -4.87 12.20 17.26
N GLN A 96 -5.57 11.07 17.34
CA GLN A 96 -6.92 11.01 17.94
C GLN A 96 -6.89 10.57 19.41
N HIS A 97 -6.28 9.44 19.73
CA HIS A 97 -6.18 8.88 21.09
C HIS A 97 -4.72 8.53 21.45
N LEU A 98 -4.48 8.22 22.74
CA LEU A 98 -3.16 7.91 23.31
C LEU A 98 -2.12 9.00 22.98
N LEU A 99 -2.44 10.24 23.33
CA LEU A 99 -1.58 11.40 23.11
C LEU A 99 -0.54 11.57 24.21
N VAL A 100 -0.82 11.07 25.42
CA VAL A 100 0.04 11.17 26.61
C VAL A 100 1.42 10.55 26.33
N LYS A 101 1.45 9.33 25.78
CA LYS A 101 2.70 8.63 25.43
C LYS A 101 3.49 9.21 24.24
N LYS A 102 3.00 10.29 23.61
CA LYS A 102 3.63 10.89 22.42
C LYS A 102 4.31 12.20 22.80
N ASN A 103 5.62 12.28 22.55
CA ASN A 103 6.37 13.54 22.68
C ASN A 103 5.70 14.68 21.88
N THR A 104 5.75 15.90 22.42
CA THR A 104 5.24 17.14 21.81
C THR A 104 5.74 17.36 20.38
N LYS A 105 7.02 17.07 20.08
CA LYS A 105 7.57 17.13 18.71
C LYS A 105 6.81 16.21 17.74
N ARG A 106 6.47 14.99 18.18
CA ARG A 106 5.65 14.04 17.40
C ARG A 106 4.23 14.57 17.21
N LYS A 107 3.60 15.09 18.27
CA LYS A 107 2.23 15.66 18.22
C LYS A 107 2.16 16.85 17.24
N SER A 108 3.16 17.72 17.23
CA SER A 108 3.26 18.86 16.30
C SER A 108 3.39 18.39 14.84
N ARG A 109 4.27 17.41 14.58
CA ARG A 109 4.43 16.82 13.24
C ARG A 109 3.12 16.21 12.71
N LEU A 110 2.33 15.57 13.56
CA LEU A 110 1.05 14.96 13.16
C LEU A 110 -0.09 15.97 12.90
N SER A 111 -0.02 17.19 13.44
CA SER A 111 -1.02 18.24 13.16
C SER A 111 -0.93 18.80 11.75
N LYS A 112 0.27 18.83 11.16
CA LYS A 112 0.53 19.50 9.90
C LYS A 112 -0.09 18.72 8.73
N MET A 113 -0.62 19.43 7.75
CA MET A 113 -1.03 18.86 6.47
C MET A 113 0.18 18.28 5.74
N HIS A 114 -0.03 17.20 5.00
CA HIS A 114 1.02 16.50 4.29
C HIS A 114 0.59 16.27 2.85
N ALA A 115 1.52 16.40 1.90
CA ALA A 115 1.29 16.03 0.52
C ALA A 115 1.07 14.51 0.40
N VAL A 116 0.25 14.08 -0.55
CA VAL A 116 0.11 12.66 -0.85
C VAL A 116 1.40 12.16 -1.54
N SER A 117 1.77 10.90 -1.29
CA SER A 117 2.90 10.21 -1.94
C SER A 117 2.60 10.01 -3.42
N ARG A 118 3.62 10.10 -4.29
CA ARG A 118 3.39 10.01 -5.74
C ARG A 118 2.70 8.71 -6.17
N SER A 119 3.03 7.60 -5.52
CA SER A 119 2.46 6.27 -5.78
C SER A 119 0.94 6.19 -5.59
N ASP A 120 0.36 7.03 -4.71
CA ASP A 120 -1.08 6.97 -4.41
C ASP A 120 -1.92 7.90 -5.30
N TYR A 121 -1.29 8.70 -6.18
CA TYR A 121 -2.01 9.72 -6.96
C TYR A 121 -3.07 9.10 -7.87
N ASP A 122 -2.74 8.03 -8.57
CA ASP A 122 -3.64 7.43 -9.57
C ASP A 122 -4.91 6.88 -8.89
N ASN A 123 -4.75 6.26 -7.72
CA ASN A 123 -5.88 5.78 -6.91
C ASN A 123 -6.79 6.93 -6.46
N VAL A 124 -6.21 8.06 -6.02
CA VAL A 124 -6.98 9.22 -5.55
C VAL A 124 -7.70 9.92 -6.70
N ILE A 125 -7.02 10.10 -7.83
CA ILE A 125 -7.58 10.76 -9.02
C ILE A 125 -8.72 9.92 -9.61
N GLY A 126 -8.54 8.60 -9.72
CA GLY A 126 -9.60 7.69 -10.19
C GLY A 126 -10.85 7.72 -9.30
N ALA A 127 -10.68 7.86 -7.98
CA ALA A 127 -11.80 7.96 -7.04
C ALA A 127 -12.51 9.33 -7.06
N LEU A 128 -11.85 10.38 -7.55
CA LEU A 128 -12.29 11.77 -7.48
C LEU A 128 -12.28 12.42 -8.88
N PRO A 129 -13.17 12.00 -9.80
CA PRO A 129 -13.10 12.38 -11.22
C PRO A 129 -13.30 13.88 -11.47
N TYR A 130 -14.00 14.60 -10.59
CA TYR A 130 -14.27 16.04 -10.73
C TYR A 130 -13.28 16.94 -9.98
N LEU A 131 -12.23 16.38 -9.40
CA LEU A 131 -11.23 17.13 -8.65
C LEU A 131 -10.11 17.61 -9.58
N LYS A 132 -9.92 18.93 -9.70
CA LYS A 132 -8.85 19.52 -10.51
C LYS A 132 -7.50 19.37 -9.82
N VAL A 133 -6.56 18.64 -10.42
CA VAL A 133 -5.22 18.35 -9.85
C VAL A 133 -4.14 18.73 -10.87
N ASN A 134 -3.02 19.30 -10.40
CA ASN A 134 -1.83 19.52 -11.20
C ASN A 134 -0.72 18.55 -10.76
N ARG A 135 -0.30 17.66 -11.67
CA ARG A 135 0.72 16.62 -11.41
C ARG A 135 2.15 17.18 -11.25
N ASN A 136 2.38 18.42 -11.68
CA ASN A 136 3.71 19.06 -11.69
C ASN A 136 3.86 20.05 -10.52
N ALA A 137 2.80 20.26 -9.74
CA ALA A 137 2.84 21.18 -8.62
C ALA A 137 3.67 20.57 -7.48
N THR A 138 4.89 21.07 -7.30
CA THR A 138 5.87 20.61 -6.29
C THR A 138 5.85 21.48 -5.06
#